data_AF-A0A941E9I4-F1
#
_entry.id   AF-A0A941E9I4-F1
#
_cell.length_a   1.000
_cell.length_b   1.000
_cell.length_c   1.000
_cell.angle_alpha   90.00
_cell.angle_beta   90.00
_cell.angle_gamma   90.00
#
_symmetry.space_group_name_H-M   'P 1'
#
loop_
_entity.id
_entity.type
_entity.pdbx_description
1 polymer ?
#
loop_
_entity_poly.entity_id
_entity_poly.type
_entity_poly.pdbx_seq_one_letter_code
_entity_poly.pdbx_strand_id
1 'polypeptide(L)'
;MSVSLTTARRPLAVALLAGLTAFGVATSADAATAVTYDCQASALGQTGTFTVSASVTASAPSTVAADSSLAITESVGSITVPSSADGYTVKKIQGIKLEVPVPANSTYDSASLSGGSNYGSGTPSVSEASGVITVSIPGPISAGTTFTLPTLTIDLTSGSSGTITSSLSGTSYSSPGLTFTAVLSVIGIGVNASAVGYPSATPSLTSTTID
;
A
#
# COMPACT_ATOMS: atom_id res chain seq x y z
N MET A 1 -55.26 14.10 -53.94
CA MET A 1 -55.54 15.26 -53.07
C MET A 1 -54.20 15.85 -52.67
N SER A 2 -53.79 16.85 -53.44
CA SER A 2 -52.59 17.67 -53.24
C SER A 2 -52.75 18.56 -52.00
N VAL A 3 -51.66 18.91 -51.31
CA VAL A 3 -51.25 20.31 -51.01
C VAL A 3 -49.77 20.30 -50.60
N SER A 4 -49.02 21.26 -51.17
CA SER A 4 -47.60 21.51 -51.01
C SER A 4 -47.36 22.86 -50.29
N LEU A 5 -46.21 22.99 -49.62
CA LEU A 5 -45.46 24.18 -49.16
C LEU A 5 -46.02 25.10 -48.06
N THR A 6 -45.19 25.36 -47.02
CA THR A 6 -44.69 26.73 -46.73
C THR A 6 -43.30 26.66 -46.08
N THR A 7 -42.37 27.37 -46.71
CA THR A 7 -40.97 27.63 -46.33
C THR A 7 -40.86 28.62 -45.17
N ALA A 8 -39.97 28.37 -44.20
CA ALA A 8 -39.45 29.41 -43.30
C ALA A 8 -37.96 29.19 -42.95
N ARG A 9 -37.12 29.84 -43.75
CA ARG A 9 -35.82 30.52 -43.50
C ARG A 9 -34.95 30.10 -42.28
N ARG A 10 -33.72 29.66 -42.60
CA ARG A 10 -32.51 29.55 -41.75
C ARG A 10 -32.07 30.91 -41.15
N PRO A 11 -31.34 30.90 -40.02
CA PRO A 11 -29.87 31.00 -40.08
C PRO A 11 -29.19 29.96 -39.17
N LEU A 12 -28.25 29.18 -39.70
CA LEU A 12 -26.80 29.38 -39.55
C LEU A 12 -26.34 29.44 -38.07
N ALA A 13 -26.00 28.28 -37.52
CA ALA A 13 -25.07 28.16 -36.41
C ALA A 13 -24.00 27.13 -36.81
N VAL A 14 -22.88 27.64 -37.30
CA VAL A 14 -21.61 26.92 -37.37
C VAL A 14 -21.12 26.85 -35.92
N ALA A 15 -21.17 25.67 -35.31
CA ALA A 15 -20.45 25.40 -34.08
C ALA A 15 -19.40 24.33 -34.42
N LEU A 16 -18.14 24.76 -34.44
CA LEU A 16 -17.00 23.85 -34.40
C LEU A 16 -17.16 22.94 -33.17
N LEU A 17 -17.39 21.65 -33.38
CA LEU A 17 -17.12 20.64 -32.36
C LEU A 17 -15.61 20.43 -32.34
N ALA A 18 -14.91 21.25 -31.55
CA ALA A 18 -13.54 20.97 -31.15
C ALA A 18 -13.53 19.68 -30.32
N GLY A 19 -12.73 18.70 -30.76
CA GLY A 19 -12.59 17.42 -30.09
C GLY A 19 -12.09 17.59 -28.67
N LEU A 20 -12.95 17.28 -27.69
CA LEU A 20 -12.47 16.84 -26.38
C LEU A 20 -12.00 15.40 -26.55
N THR A 21 -10.68 15.22 -26.63
CA THR A 21 -10.07 13.94 -26.26
C THR A 21 -10.42 13.68 -24.81
N ALA A 22 -11.41 12.81 -24.59
CA ALA A 22 -11.65 12.24 -23.28
C ALA A 22 -10.37 11.48 -22.89
N PHE A 23 -9.60 12.04 -21.96
CA PHE A 23 -8.66 11.24 -21.19
C PHE A 23 -9.51 10.23 -20.41
N GLY A 24 -9.66 9.04 -20.98
CA GLY A 24 -10.17 7.91 -20.25
C GLY A 24 -9.19 7.63 -19.13
N VAL A 25 -9.52 8.06 -17.92
CA VAL A 25 -8.90 7.49 -16.73
C VAL A 25 -9.26 6.01 -16.77
N ALA A 26 -8.29 5.18 -17.17
CA ALA A 26 -8.40 3.75 -17.00
C ALA A 26 -8.51 3.53 -15.49
N THR A 27 -9.73 3.38 -14.99
CA THR A 27 -9.95 2.93 -13.62
C THR A 27 -9.61 1.46 -13.62
N SER A 28 -8.34 1.14 -13.42
CA SER A 28 -7.93 -0.20 -12.98
C SER A 28 -8.74 -0.48 -11.71
N ALA A 29 -9.62 -1.47 -11.78
CA ALA A 29 -10.26 -2.02 -10.60
C ALA A 29 -9.26 -3.03 -10.02
N ASP A 30 -8.41 -2.58 -9.12
CA ASP A 30 -7.35 -3.42 -8.57
C ASP A 30 -7.93 -4.45 -7.58
N ALA A 31 -7.57 -5.71 -7.80
CA ALA A 31 -7.98 -6.80 -6.91
C ALA A 31 -7.09 -6.81 -5.66
N ALA A 32 -7.71 -6.98 -4.49
CA ALA A 32 -6.98 -7.16 -3.24
C ALA A 32 -6.14 -8.45 -3.29
N THR A 33 -4.83 -8.31 -3.10
CA THR A 33 -3.87 -9.41 -3.03
C THR A 33 -3.72 -9.84 -1.57
N ALA A 34 -3.95 -11.13 -1.29
CA ALA A 34 -3.71 -11.70 0.02
C ALA A 34 -2.20 -11.90 0.22
N VAL A 35 -1.66 -11.32 1.29
CA VAL A 35 -0.25 -11.40 1.66
C VAL A 35 -0.16 -12.00 3.04
N THR A 36 0.67 -13.03 3.18
CA THR A 36 0.98 -13.64 4.47
C THR A 36 2.45 -13.37 4.78
N TYR A 37 2.71 -12.76 5.93
CA TYR A 37 4.04 -12.59 6.47
C TYR A 37 4.35 -13.74 7.43
N ASP A 38 5.48 -14.39 7.21
CA ASP A 38 6.11 -15.27 8.19
C ASP A 38 6.88 -14.40 9.18
N CYS A 39 6.45 -14.42 10.43
CA CYS A 39 7.00 -13.60 11.49
C CYS A 39 7.64 -14.45 12.57
N GLN A 40 8.68 -13.90 13.20
CA GLN A 40 9.18 -14.39 14.47
C GLN A 40 9.24 -13.25 15.47
N ALA A 41 8.97 -13.56 16.73
CA ALA A 41 9.15 -12.61 17.82
C ALA A 41 10.02 -13.23 18.90
N SER A 42 10.92 -12.43 19.45
CA SER A 42 11.83 -12.85 20.51
C SER A 42 11.61 -12.03 21.77
N ALA A 43 11.48 -12.72 22.90
CA ALA A 43 11.34 -12.13 24.23
C ALA A 43 12.01 -13.02 25.27
N LEU A 44 12.75 -12.42 26.22
CA LEU A 44 13.39 -13.13 27.34
C LEU A 44 14.25 -14.34 26.89
N GLY A 45 14.90 -14.25 25.75
CA GLY A 45 15.73 -15.33 25.19
C GLY A 45 14.95 -16.48 24.53
N GLN A 46 13.62 -16.40 24.47
CA GLN A 46 12.76 -17.32 23.72
C GLN A 46 12.33 -16.69 22.40
N THR A 47 12.21 -17.50 21.35
CA THR A 47 11.74 -17.08 20.03
C THR A 47 10.55 -17.94 19.61
N GLY A 48 9.44 -17.30 19.29
CA GLY A 48 8.26 -17.93 18.70
C GLY A 48 8.08 -17.50 17.24
N THR A 49 7.42 -18.34 16.44
CA THR A 49 7.05 -18.03 15.06
C THR A 49 5.53 -17.96 14.93
N PHE A 50 5.04 -17.10 14.05
CA PHE A 50 3.62 -16.89 13.80
C PHE A 50 3.43 -16.23 12.44
N THR A 51 2.21 -16.25 11.92
CA THR A 51 1.89 -15.62 10.63
C THR A 51 1.03 -14.37 10.83
N VAL A 52 1.27 -13.35 10.01
CA VAL A 52 0.39 -12.17 9.91
C VAL A 52 -0.15 -12.11 8.49
N SER A 53 -1.46 -12.28 8.33
CA SER A 53 -2.12 -12.14 7.04
C SER A 53 -2.77 -10.77 6.90
N ALA A 54 -2.59 -10.16 5.74
CA ALA A 54 -3.20 -8.90 5.36
C ALA A 54 -3.70 -8.97 3.92
N SER A 55 -4.69 -8.15 3.59
CA SER A 55 -5.09 -7.90 2.20
C SER A 55 -4.47 -6.57 1.76
N VAL A 56 -3.73 -6.58 0.66
CA VAL A 56 -3.12 -5.38 0.08
C VAL A 56 -3.83 -5.09 -1.23
N THR A 57 -4.43 -3.91 -1.35
CA THR A 57 -4.96 -3.39 -2.61
C THR A 57 -3.96 -2.38 -3.13
N ALA A 58 -3.38 -2.64 -4.29
CA ALA A 58 -2.41 -1.75 -4.90
C ALA A 58 -2.88 -1.32 -6.29
N SER A 59 -2.67 -0.06 -6.66
CA SER A 59 -3.12 0.51 -7.94
C SER A 59 -1.99 1.26 -8.61
N ALA A 60 -1.84 1.06 -9.93
CA ALA A 60 -0.94 1.80 -10.79
C ALA A 60 -1.50 1.84 -12.23
N PRO A 61 -1.10 2.81 -13.06
CA PRO A 61 -1.42 2.79 -14.50
C PRO A 61 -0.93 1.49 -15.16
N SER A 62 -1.66 0.96 -16.14
CA SER A 62 -1.20 -0.22 -16.90
C SER A 62 -0.03 0.11 -17.83
N THR A 63 0.05 1.36 -18.28
CA THR A 63 1.07 1.88 -19.20
C THR A 63 1.46 3.29 -18.81
N VAL A 64 2.72 3.66 -19.02
CA VAL A 64 3.25 5.01 -18.86
C VAL A 64 4.22 5.30 -20.00
N ALA A 65 4.28 6.53 -20.49
CA ALA A 65 5.31 6.89 -21.46
C ALA A 65 6.70 6.87 -20.80
N ALA A 66 7.75 6.72 -21.60
CA ALA A 66 9.12 6.91 -21.15
C ALA A 66 9.32 8.27 -20.43
N ASP A 67 10.15 8.26 -19.39
CA ASP A 67 10.57 9.46 -18.64
C ASP A 67 9.41 10.32 -18.10
N SER A 68 8.28 9.68 -17.78
CA SER A 68 7.03 10.33 -17.35
C SER A 68 6.64 9.93 -15.94
N SER A 69 5.94 10.84 -15.24
CA SER A 69 5.48 10.59 -13.87
C SER A 69 4.35 9.56 -13.82
N LEU A 70 4.39 8.72 -12.78
CA LEU A 70 3.33 7.78 -12.41
C LEU A 70 3.20 7.72 -10.88
N ALA A 71 2.04 7.28 -10.40
CA ALA A 71 1.81 7.05 -8.99
C ALA A 71 1.41 5.58 -8.76
N ILE A 72 1.99 4.99 -7.72
CA ILE A 72 1.59 3.68 -7.19
C ILE A 72 0.93 3.93 -5.83
N THR A 73 -0.28 3.41 -5.63
CA THR A 73 -0.96 3.47 -4.35
C THR A 73 -1.06 2.09 -3.74
N GLU A 74 -0.85 1.97 -2.43
CA GLU A 74 -0.94 0.72 -1.68
C GLU A 74 -1.77 0.95 -0.43
N SER A 75 -2.84 0.19 -0.28
CA SER A 75 -3.73 0.23 0.87
C SER A 75 -3.84 -1.15 1.48
N VAL A 76 -3.74 -1.21 2.81
CA VAL A 76 -3.86 -2.46 3.55
C VAL A 76 -5.24 -2.51 4.20
N GLY A 77 -5.92 -3.65 4.05
CA GLY A 77 -7.18 -3.93 4.72
C GLY A 77 -7.04 -3.84 6.24
N SER A 78 -8.16 -3.72 6.94
CA SER A 78 -8.17 -3.60 8.40
C SER A 78 -7.57 -4.84 9.07
N ILE A 79 -6.69 -4.64 10.05
CA ILE A 79 -6.02 -5.69 10.80
C ILE A 79 -6.51 -5.62 12.26
N THR A 80 -6.81 -6.77 12.86
CA THR A 80 -7.15 -6.85 14.28
C THR A 80 -5.96 -7.37 15.06
N VAL A 81 -5.52 -6.62 16.07
CA VAL A 81 -4.48 -7.08 17.00
C VAL A 81 -5.06 -8.20 17.85
N PRO A 82 -4.52 -9.43 17.81
CA PRO A 82 -5.05 -10.51 18.63
C PRO A 82 -4.82 -10.22 20.12
N SER A 83 -5.75 -10.67 20.97
CA SER A 83 -5.60 -10.59 22.44
C SER A 83 -4.63 -11.61 23.01
N SER A 84 -4.25 -12.62 22.21
CA SER A 84 -3.31 -13.66 22.60
C SER A 84 -2.49 -14.15 21.41
N ALA A 85 -1.22 -14.46 21.65
CA ALA A 85 -0.32 -15.07 20.68
C ALA A 85 0.53 -16.12 21.40
N ASP A 86 0.57 -17.35 20.86
CA ASP A 86 1.37 -18.46 21.38
C ASP A 86 1.18 -18.74 22.89
N GLY A 87 -0.06 -18.61 23.38
CA GLY A 87 -0.39 -18.80 24.81
C GLY A 87 -0.11 -17.59 25.71
N TYR A 88 0.51 -16.52 25.18
CA TYR A 88 0.73 -15.27 25.91
C TYR A 88 -0.39 -14.26 25.64
N THR A 89 -0.73 -13.46 26.65
CA THR A 89 -1.67 -12.34 26.48
C THR A 89 -0.95 -11.17 25.83
N VAL A 90 -1.46 -10.68 24.69
CA VAL A 90 -0.96 -9.48 24.03
C VAL A 90 -1.66 -8.28 24.67
N LYS A 91 -0.90 -7.26 25.07
CA LYS A 91 -1.45 -6.00 25.61
C LYS A 91 -1.61 -4.96 24.52
N LYS A 92 -0.58 -4.83 23.67
CA LYS A 92 -0.52 -3.86 22.58
C LYS A 92 0.60 -4.21 21.59
N ILE A 93 0.53 -3.64 20.40
CA ILE A 93 1.65 -3.55 19.47
C ILE A 93 2.05 -2.08 19.25
N GLN A 94 3.30 -1.83 18.89
CA GLN A 94 3.82 -0.48 18.65
C GLN A 94 5.04 -0.53 17.73
N GLY A 95 5.40 0.64 17.17
CA GLY A 95 6.57 0.79 16.32
C GLY A 95 6.54 -0.09 15.07
N ILE A 96 5.38 -0.17 14.41
CA ILE A 96 5.26 -0.92 13.15
C ILE A 96 6.10 -0.19 12.10
N LYS A 97 6.96 -0.93 11.40
CA LYS A 97 7.63 -0.46 10.19
C LYS A 97 7.36 -1.45 9.06
N LEU A 98 6.89 -0.92 7.94
CA LEU A 98 6.71 -1.65 6.70
C LEU A 98 7.69 -1.09 5.67
N GLU A 99 8.44 -1.96 5.04
CA GLU A 99 9.38 -1.61 3.99
C GLU A 99 8.82 -2.02 2.63
N VAL A 100 8.96 -1.11 1.67
CA VAL A 100 8.56 -1.30 0.27
C VAL A 100 9.73 -0.86 -0.60
N PRO A 101 10.24 -1.70 -1.52
CA PRO A 101 11.34 -1.31 -2.38
C PRO A 101 10.85 -0.35 -3.45
N VAL A 102 11.67 0.64 -3.82
CA VAL A 102 11.41 1.46 -5.01
C VAL A 102 11.48 0.52 -6.22
N PRO A 103 10.44 0.45 -7.07
CA PRO A 103 10.43 -0.43 -8.23
C PRO A 103 11.60 -0.17 -9.19
N ALA A 104 12.16 -1.24 -9.76
CA ALA A 104 13.14 -1.11 -10.84
C ALA A 104 12.52 -0.41 -12.07
N ASN A 105 13.38 0.15 -12.92
CA ASN A 105 12.98 0.96 -14.09
C ASN A 105 12.17 2.20 -13.73
N SER A 106 12.33 2.70 -12.50
CA SER A 106 11.73 3.94 -12.04
C SER A 106 12.68 4.70 -11.11
N THR A 107 12.47 6.00 -10.97
CA THR A 107 13.15 6.86 -9.99
C THR A 107 12.13 7.35 -8.98
N TYR A 108 12.49 7.31 -7.69
CA TYR A 108 11.65 7.83 -6.62
C TYR A 108 11.60 9.36 -6.63
N ASP A 109 10.40 9.93 -6.68
CA ASP A 109 10.18 11.36 -6.55
C ASP A 109 9.73 11.72 -5.13
N SER A 110 8.63 11.09 -4.66
CA SER A 110 8.11 11.33 -3.32
C SER A 110 7.20 10.20 -2.83
N ALA A 111 6.88 10.20 -1.54
CA ALA A 111 5.86 9.35 -0.96
C ALA A 111 5.03 10.11 0.06
N SER A 112 3.75 9.76 0.14
CA SER A 112 2.81 10.35 1.08
C SER A 112 1.92 9.29 1.73
N LEU A 113 1.40 9.60 2.91
CA LEU A 113 0.47 8.77 3.65
C LEU A 113 -0.86 9.50 3.80
N SER A 114 -1.96 8.80 3.58
CA SER A 114 -3.31 9.36 3.74
C SER A 114 -4.27 8.38 4.38
N GLY A 115 -5.28 8.90 5.08
CA GLY A 115 -6.29 8.08 5.76
C GLY A 115 -5.72 7.22 6.90
N GLY A 116 -6.24 6.01 7.03
CA GLY A 116 -5.94 5.12 8.16
C GLY A 116 -6.65 5.52 9.45
N SER A 117 -6.70 4.60 10.42
CA SER A 117 -7.37 4.85 11.71
C SER A 117 -6.95 3.86 12.81
N ASN A 118 -7.24 4.24 14.06
CA ASN A 118 -7.14 3.38 15.25
C ASN A 118 -5.75 2.82 15.57
N TYR A 119 -4.67 3.45 15.07
CA TYR A 119 -3.29 3.07 15.37
C TYR A 119 -2.65 3.88 16.52
N GLY A 120 -3.48 4.45 17.40
CA GLY A 120 -3.02 5.18 18.59
C GLY A 120 -2.72 6.66 18.35
N SER A 121 -1.97 7.26 19.28
CA SER A 121 -1.65 8.70 19.28
C SER A 121 -0.42 9.07 18.46
N GLY A 122 0.37 8.08 18.00
CA GLY A 122 1.54 8.31 17.17
C GLY A 122 1.16 8.72 15.75
N THR A 123 1.85 9.70 15.20
CA THR A 123 1.66 10.14 13.82
C THR A 123 2.40 9.21 12.86
N PRO A 124 1.72 8.60 11.87
CA PRO A 124 2.36 7.88 10.79
C PRO A 124 3.36 8.76 10.02
N SER A 125 4.46 8.17 9.59
CA SER A 125 5.45 8.85 8.76
C SER A 125 5.96 7.92 7.67
N VAL A 126 6.39 8.49 6.56
CA VAL A 126 7.07 7.79 5.48
C VAL A 126 8.42 8.44 5.22
N SER A 127 9.41 7.62 4.91
CA SER A 127 10.75 8.07 4.52
C SER A 127 11.34 7.10 3.51
N GLU A 128 12.11 7.60 2.56
CA GLU A 128 12.89 6.78 1.62
C GLU A 128 14.38 6.88 1.96
N ALA A 129 15.08 5.76 1.91
CA ALA A 129 16.53 5.71 1.95
C ALA A 129 17.05 4.49 1.19
N SER A 130 18.07 4.69 0.36
CA SER A 130 18.78 3.63 -0.36
C SER A 130 17.87 2.74 -1.23
N GLY A 131 16.82 3.32 -1.83
CA GLY A 131 15.86 2.60 -2.67
C GLY A 131 14.81 1.82 -1.87
N VAL A 132 14.65 2.09 -0.57
CA VAL A 132 13.65 1.46 0.29
C VAL A 132 12.81 2.53 0.97
N ILE A 133 11.49 2.44 0.76
CA ILE A 133 10.49 3.29 1.39
C ILE A 133 10.06 2.61 2.69
N THR A 134 10.22 3.30 3.81
CA THR A 134 9.82 2.84 5.15
C THR A 134 8.60 3.62 5.62
N VAL A 135 7.49 2.91 5.80
CA VAL A 135 6.28 3.41 6.46
C VAL A 135 6.36 3.07 7.94
N SER A 136 6.30 4.08 8.81
CA SER A 136 6.40 3.92 10.26
C SER A 136 5.11 4.34 10.95
N ILE A 137 4.54 3.43 11.74
CA ILE A 137 3.35 3.65 12.57
C ILE A 137 3.75 3.47 14.04
N PRO A 138 3.94 4.57 14.80
CA PRO A 138 4.49 4.46 16.15
C PRO A 138 3.61 3.69 17.14
N GLY A 139 2.29 3.68 16.96
CA GLY A 139 1.38 3.12 17.96
C GLY A 139 1.19 4.06 19.16
N PRO A 140 0.79 3.55 20.33
CA PRO A 140 0.47 2.14 20.61
C PRO A 140 -0.92 1.74 20.09
N ILE A 141 -1.05 0.49 19.65
CA ILE A 141 -2.32 -0.14 19.24
C ILE A 141 -2.68 -1.22 20.25
N SER A 142 -3.79 -1.06 20.95
CA SER A 142 -4.21 -1.99 22.00
C SER A 142 -4.64 -3.34 21.42
N ALA A 143 -4.45 -4.41 22.19
CA ALA A 143 -4.96 -5.71 21.79
C ALA A 143 -6.50 -5.71 21.67
N GLY A 144 -7.02 -6.50 20.73
CA GLY A 144 -8.44 -6.50 20.37
C GLY A 144 -8.88 -5.29 19.53
N THR A 145 -8.01 -4.31 19.29
CA THR A 145 -8.33 -3.18 18.41
C THR A 145 -8.16 -3.58 16.94
N THR A 146 -9.18 -3.28 16.15
CA THR A 146 -9.09 -3.29 14.68
C THR A 146 -8.59 -1.93 14.21
N PHE A 147 -7.49 -1.92 13.46
CA PHE A 147 -6.87 -0.72 12.93
C PHE A 147 -6.70 -0.82 11.41
N THR A 148 -6.63 0.34 10.76
CA THR A 148 -6.39 0.43 9.32
C THR A 148 -5.13 1.25 9.10
N LEU A 149 -4.17 0.69 8.38
CA LEU A 149 -2.96 1.40 8.02
C LEU A 149 -3.28 2.57 7.06
N PRO A 150 -2.51 3.67 7.09
CA PRO A 150 -2.60 4.70 6.07
C PRO A 150 -2.36 4.09 4.68
N THR A 151 -3.03 4.65 3.67
CA THR A 151 -2.71 4.34 2.28
C THR A 151 -1.41 5.05 1.93
N LEU A 152 -0.47 4.29 1.39
CA LEU A 152 0.80 4.77 0.86
C LEU A 152 0.61 5.16 -0.60
N THR A 153 1.01 6.38 -0.96
CA THR A 153 1.14 6.81 -2.36
C THR A 153 2.61 7.05 -2.63
N ILE A 154 3.13 6.45 -3.70
CA ILE A 154 4.51 6.58 -4.15
C ILE A 154 4.48 7.22 -5.53
N ASP A 155 5.04 8.42 -5.64
CA ASP A 155 5.22 9.11 -6.90
C ASP A 155 6.60 8.76 -7.47
N LEU A 156 6.60 8.31 -8.72
CA LEU A 156 7.77 7.82 -9.44
C LEU A 156 7.86 8.50 -10.80
N THR A 157 9.07 8.55 -11.34
CA THR A 157 9.34 8.84 -12.75
C THR A 157 9.77 7.55 -13.44
N SER A 158 9.11 7.19 -14.54
CA SER A 158 9.45 5.99 -15.32
C SER A 158 10.83 6.12 -15.96
N GLY A 159 11.50 4.99 -16.18
CA GLY A 159 12.69 4.91 -17.01
C GLY A 159 12.33 4.97 -18.51
N SER A 160 13.32 4.66 -19.35
CA SER A 160 13.16 4.81 -20.81
C SER A 160 12.45 3.62 -21.49
N SER A 161 12.41 2.43 -20.87
CA SER A 161 11.70 1.25 -21.41
C SER A 161 11.59 0.15 -20.35
N GLY A 162 10.72 -0.84 -20.60
CA GLY A 162 10.60 -2.04 -19.77
C GLY A 162 9.32 -2.05 -18.92
N THR A 163 9.40 -2.66 -17.74
CA THR A 163 8.25 -2.81 -16.84
C THR A 163 8.63 -2.34 -15.44
N ILE A 164 7.73 -1.57 -14.84
CA ILE A 164 7.76 -1.18 -13.43
C ILE A 164 6.84 -2.14 -12.68
N THR A 165 7.39 -2.89 -11.74
CA THR A 165 6.63 -3.86 -10.94
C THR A 165 6.80 -3.53 -9.46
N SER A 166 5.70 -3.27 -8.77
CA SER A 166 5.71 -3.09 -7.30
C SER A 166 5.66 -4.45 -6.61
N SER A 167 6.31 -4.52 -5.45
CA SER A 167 6.40 -5.73 -4.62
C SER A 167 6.59 -5.34 -3.16
N LEU A 168 6.59 -6.32 -2.28
CA LEU A 168 6.85 -6.12 -0.85
C LEU A 168 8.32 -6.42 -0.53
N SER A 169 8.89 -5.67 0.42
CA SER A 169 10.24 -5.99 0.93
C SER A 169 10.22 -7.23 1.82
N GLY A 170 11.43 -7.76 2.02
CA GLY A 170 11.71 -8.82 2.98
C GLY A 170 11.86 -10.18 2.32
N THR A 171 12.90 -10.91 2.72
CA THR A 171 13.19 -12.26 2.18
C THR A 171 13.52 -13.28 3.27
N SER A 172 13.81 -12.82 4.48
CA SER A 172 14.15 -13.66 5.63
C SER A 172 14.00 -12.87 6.93
N TYR A 173 14.14 -13.52 8.08
CA TYR A 173 14.13 -12.83 9.37
C TYR A 173 15.32 -11.85 9.56
N SER A 174 16.44 -12.08 8.87
CA SER A 174 17.61 -11.18 8.87
C SER A 174 17.49 -10.02 7.89
N SER A 175 16.51 -10.08 6.98
CA SER A 175 16.17 -9.02 6.03
C SER A 175 14.65 -8.91 5.99
N PRO A 176 14.03 -8.41 7.06
CA PRO A 176 12.58 -8.35 7.18
C PRO A 176 11.99 -7.21 6.37
N GLY A 177 10.74 -7.36 5.92
CA GLY A 177 9.96 -6.28 5.32
C GLY A 177 8.94 -5.68 6.29
N LEU A 178 8.70 -6.36 7.41
CA LEU A 178 7.78 -5.94 8.46
C LEU A 178 8.49 -6.06 9.81
N THR A 179 8.47 -5.01 10.62
CA THR A 179 8.93 -5.07 12.01
C THR A 179 7.93 -4.39 12.92
N PHE A 180 7.81 -4.87 14.15
CA PHE A 180 7.02 -4.23 15.20
C PHE A 180 7.43 -4.75 16.57
N THR A 181 6.97 -4.12 17.64
CA THR A 181 7.13 -4.62 19.00
C THR A 181 5.77 -4.98 19.57
N ALA A 182 5.59 -6.24 19.97
CA ALA A 182 4.45 -6.67 20.76
C ALA A 182 4.79 -6.54 22.25
N VAL A 183 3.87 -6.03 23.05
CA VAL A 183 3.99 -6.02 24.51
C VAL A 183 3.09 -7.11 25.07
N LEU A 184 3.72 -8.17 25.58
CA LEU A 184 3.05 -9.33 26.15
C LEU A 184 2.87 -9.14 27.67
N SER A 185 1.84 -9.76 28.24
CA SER A 185 1.64 -9.85 29.70
C SER A 185 2.08 -11.22 30.19
N VAL A 186 3.14 -11.29 30.99
CA VAL A 186 3.66 -12.51 31.61
C VAL A 186 3.58 -12.32 33.12
N ILE A 187 2.69 -13.07 33.80
CA ILE A 187 2.47 -12.96 35.25
C ILE A 187 2.17 -11.49 35.66
N GLY A 188 1.40 -10.77 34.83
CA GLY A 188 1.04 -9.36 35.06
C GLY A 188 2.13 -8.33 34.72
N ILE A 189 3.34 -8.77 34.34
CA ILE A 189 4.45 -7.90 33.93
C ILE A 189 4.45 -7.74 32.41
N GLY A 190 4.68 -6.52 31.92
CA GLY A 190 4.83 -6.23 30.50
C GLY A 190 6.20 -6.65 29.98
N VAL A 191 6.23 -7.51 28.96
CA VAL A 191 7.45 -7.99 28.30
C VAL A 191 7.41 -7.57 26.84
N ASN A 192 8.45 -6.89 26.38
CA ASN A 192 8.58 -6.52 24.97
C ASN A 192 9.09 -7.73 24.17
N ALA A 193 8.38 -8.05 23.10
CA ALA A 193 8.76 -9.02 22.10
C ALA A 193 8.98 -8.29 20.78
N SER A 194 10.23 -8.22 20.34
CA SER A 194 10.56 -7.63 19.04
C SER A 194 10.21 -8.63 17.97
N ALA A 195 9.33 -8.22 17.06
CA ALA A 195 8.85 -9.03 15.95
C ALA A 195 9.47 -8.56 14.63
N VAL A 196 9.87 -9.51 13.81
CA VAL A 196 10.33 -9.31 12.44
C VAL A 196 9.61 -10.29 11.54
N GLY A 197 9.25 -9.86 10.33
CA GLY A 197 8.53 -10.68 9.37
C GLY A 197 8.89 -10.36 7.94
N TYR A 198 8.73 -11.36 7.08
CA TYR A 198 8.90 -11.25 5.64
C TYR A 198 7.73 -11.95 4.94
N PRO A 199 7.33 -11.48 3.75
CA PRO A 199 6.25 -12.10 3.01
C PRO A 199 6.64 -13.53 2.58
N SER A 200 5.78 -14.51 2.87
CA SER A 200 6.03 -15.94 2.61
C SER A 200 6.10 -16.26 1.11
N ALA A 201 5.39 -15.47 0.31
CA ALA A 201 5.57 -15.32 -1.12
C ALA A 201 5.68 -13.84 -1.43
N THR A 202 6.50 -13.47 -2.41
CA THR A 202 6.62 -12.09 -2.91
C THR A 202 5.74 -11.92 -4.17
N PRO A 203 4.43 -11.66 -4.02
CA PRO A 203 3.60 -11.36 -5.18
C PRO A 203 4.02 -10.02 -5.79
N SER A 204 3.91 -9.90 -7.11
CA SER A 204 3.83 -8.58 -7.73
C SER A 204 2.49 -7.96 -7.36
N LEU A 205 2.50 -6.73 -6.85
CA LEU A 205 1.28 -6.03 -6.47
C LEU A 205 0.67 -5.28 -7.66
N THR A 206 1.50 -4.59 -8.46
CA THR A 206 1.11 -3.93 -9.70
C THR A 206 2.17 -4.12 -10.78
N SER A 207 1.77 -3.89 -12.04
CA SER A 207 2.69 -3.90 -13.18
C SER A 207 2.30 -2.80 -14.17
N THR A 208 3.27 -1.97 -14.54
CA THR A 208 3.13 -0.87 -15.50
C THR A 208 4.16 -1.04 -16.61
N THR A 209 3.71 -1.10 -17.86
CA THR A 209 4.61 -1.13 -19.03
C THR A 209 5.03 0.29 -19.41
N ILE A 210 6.31 0.46 -19.77
CA ILE A 210 6.84 1.72 -20.30
C ILE A 210 6.79 1.65 -21.83
N ASP A 211 6.09 2.61 -22.45
CA ASP A 211 5.94 2.76 -23.90
C ASP A 211 6.81 3.89 -24.47
#